data_AF-A0A258ALL7-F1
#
_entry.id   AF-A0A258ALL7-F1
#
_cell.length_a   1.000
_cell.length_b   1.000
_cell.length_c   1.000
_cell.angle_alpha   90.00
_cell.angle_beta   90.00
_cell.angle_gamma   90.00
#
_symmetry.space_group_name_H-M   'P 1'
#
loop_
_entity.id
_entity.type
_entity.pdbx_description
1 polymer ?
#
loop_
_entity_poly.entity_id
_entity_poly.type
_entity_poly.pdbx_seq_one_letter_code
_entity_poly.pdbx_strand_id
1 'polypeptide(L)'
;MSMVLHRLRSGLIYSQAFADFLESKHNIESIGHPGDVLHLDYVRCSQGELSGQEWCQLTWISGAQAATENRHQIGGTEVYIHKQAIRGLKNRLLHFDGTNVVVKQ
;
A
#
# COMPACT_ATOMS: atom_id res chain seq x y z
N MET A 1 -6.90 -0.39 -23.18
CA MET A 1 -7.69 -0.46 -21.94
C MET A 1 -7.39 0.78 -21.11
N SER A 2 -8.41 1.53 -20.70
CA SER A 2 -8.24 2.71 -19.84
C SER A 2 -7.86 2.28 -18.42
N MET A 3 -6.82 2.90 -17.84
CA MET A 3 -6.43 2.64 -16.46
C MET A 3 -7.46 3.27 -15.50
N VAL A 4 -8.10 2.45 -14.66
CA VAL A 4 -9.03 2.91 -13.63
C VAL A 4 -8.24 3.31 -12.38
N LEU A 5 -8.47 4.54 -11.92
CA LEU A 5 -7.81 5.12 -10.76
C LEU A 5 -8.82 5.46 -9.67
N HIS A 6 -8.44 5.17 -8.44
CA HIS A 6 -9.21 5.45 -7.23
C HIS A 6 -8.41 6.38 -6.34
N ARG A 7 -9.11 7.19 -5.54
CA ARG A 7 -8.46 8.14 -4.63
C ARG A 7 -9.02 7.98 -3.22
N LEU A 8 -8.12 7.73 -2.27
CA LEU A 8 -8.47 7.73 -0.85
C LEU A 8 -8.68 9.17 -0.35
N ARG A 9 -9.47 9.32 0.71
CA ARG A 9 -9.67 10.62 1.40
C ARG A 9 -8.35 11.24 1.86
N SER A 10 -7.35 10.42 2.16
CA SER A 10 -6.00 10.85 2.53
C SER A 10 -5.21 11.49 1.38
N GLY A 11 -5.67 11.35 0.14
CA GLY A 11 -5.04 11.87 -1.07
C GLY A 11 -4.12 10.89 -1.79
N LEU A 12 -3.90 9.69 -1.25
CA LEU A 12 -3.26 8.58 -1.96
C LEU A 12 -4.13 8.14 -3.15
N ILE A 13 -3.52 7.93 -4.31
CA ILE A 13 -4.17 7.44 -5.52
C ILE A 13 -3.71 6.00 -5.75
N TYR A 14 -4.59 5.10 -6.14
CA TYR A 14 -4.23 3.74 -6.50
C TYR A 14 -4.95 3.28 -7.76
N SER A 15 -4.28 2.43 -8.53
CA SER A 15 -4.88 1.79 -9.71
C SER A 15 -5.70 0.56 -9.32
N GLN A 16 -6.66 0.17 -10.15
CA GLN A 16 -7.39 -1.10 -9.96
C GLN A 16 -6.44 -2.30 -9.87
N ALA A 17 -5.41 -2.37 -10.71
CA ALA A 17 -4.41 -3.44 -10.68
C ALA A 17 -3.70 -3.58 -9.33
N PHE A 18 -3.51 -2.47 -8.60
CA PHE A 18 -2.94 -2.51 -7.25
C PHE A 18 -3.93 -3.08 -6.23
N ALA A 19 -5.22 -2.74 -6.34
CA ALA A 19 -6.26 -3.31 -5.49
C ALA A 19 -6.41 -4.83 -5.72
N ASP A 20 -6.43 -5.27 -6.98
CA ASP A 20 -6.52 -6.68 -7.34
C ASP A 20 -5.30 -7.46 -6.82
N PHE A 21 -4.11 -6.87 -6.88
CA PHE A 21 -2.89 -7.43 -6.31
C PHE A 21 -2.98 -7.60 -4.78
N LEU A 22 -3.47 -6.58 -4.07
CA LEU A 22 -3.66 -6.65 -2.62
C LEU A 22 -4.65 -7.76 -2.22
N GLU A 23 -5.77 -7.85 -2.93
CA GLU A 23 -6.79 -8.86 -2.69
C GLU A 23 -6.24 -10.27 -2.94
N SER A 24 -5.53 -10.47 -4.04
CA SER A 24 -4.86 -11.73 -4.35
C SER A 24 -3.86 -12.12 -3.25
N LYS A 25 -2.98 -11.19 -2.84
CA LYS A 25 -2.00 -11.43 -1.77
C LYS A 25 -2.69 -11.77 -0.45
N HIS A 26 -3.72 -11.01 -0.08
CA HIS A 26 -4.49 -11.26 1.14
C HIS A 26 -5.14 -12.65 1.11
N ASN A 27 -5.79 -13.03 0.02
CA ASN A 27 -6.47 -14.33 -0.10
C ASN A 27 -5.51 -15.52 -0.03
N ILE A 28 -4.30 -15.38 -0.60
CA ILE A 28 -3.28 -16.44 -0.57
C ILE A 28 -2.66 -16.58 0.82
N GLU A 29 -2.35 -15.46 1.48
CA GLU A 29 -1.52 -15.47 2.69
C GLU A 29 -2.31 -15.41 4.01
N SER A 30 -3.55 -14.91 4.00
CA SER A 30 -4.38 -14.67 5.21
C SER A 30 -4.56 -15.89 6.11
N ILE A 31 -4.57 -17.11 5.54
CA ILE A 31 -4.68 -18.36 6.32
C ILE A 31 -3.51 -18.49 7.32
N GLY A 32 -2.32 -18.01 6.96
CA GLY A 32 -1.14 -18.01 7.84
C GLY A 32 -1.07 -16.82 8.80
N HIS A 33 -1.99 -15.88 8.70
CA HIS A 33 -1.95 -14.57 9.34
C HIS A 33 -3.28 -14.21 10.05
N PRO A 34 -3.79 -15.08 10.94
CA PRO A 34 -5.08 -14.86 11.59
C PRO A 34 -5.03 -13.65 12.53
N GLY A 35 -5.89 -12.66 12.27
CA GLY A 35 -5.96 -11.43 13.07
C GLY A 35 -4.87 -10.40 12.77
N ASP A 36 -4.01 -10.67 11.80
CA ASP A 36 -3.04 -9.72 11.26
C ASP A 36 -3.68 -8.87 10.15
N VAL A 37 -3.04 -7.76 9.82
CA VAL A 37 -3.43 -6.88 8.73
C VAL A 37 -2.22 -6.59 7.85
N LEU A 38 -2.47 -6.41 6.55
CA LEU A 38 -1.43 -5.96 5.62
C LEU A 38 -1.03 -4.53 5.97
N HIS A 39 0.26 -4.32 6.19
CA HIS A 39 0.89 -3.03 6.39
C HIS A 39 1.59 -2.60 5.11
N LEU A 40 1.25 -1.40 4.62
CA LEU A 40 1.96 -0.75 3.53
C LEU A 40 2.99 0.24 4.08
N ASP A 41 4.26 -0.14 3.97
CA ASP A 41 5.38 0.75 4.24
C ASP A 41 5.79 1.50 2.97
N TYR A 42 6.09 2.78 3.13
CA TYR A 42 6.62 3.63 2.06
C TYR A 42 8.03 4.07 2.43
N VAL A 43 8.99 3.68 1.61
CA VAL A 43 10.40 4.01 1.80
C VAL A 43 10.83 4.95 0.70
N ARG A 44 11.46 6.05 1.08
CA ARG A 44 12.10 7.00 0.18
C ARG A 44 13.47 7.37 0.71
N CYS A 45 14.49 7.11 -0.09
CA CYS A 45 15.86 7.43 0.26
C CYS A 45 16.17 8.89 -0.11
N SER A 46 16.54 9.71 0.88
CA SER A 46 16.90 11.11 0.68
C SER A 46 18.41 11.33 0.50
N GLN A 47 19.23 10.34 0.87
CA GLN A 47 20.70 10.39 0.86
C GLN A 47 21.29 9.00 0.61
N GLY A 48 22.58 8.94 0.30
CA GLY A 48 23.32 7.70 0.00
C GLY A 48 23.22 7.26 -1.46
N GLU A 49 23.75 6.08 -1.78
CA GLU A 49 23.79 5.54 -3.15
C GLU A 49 22.40 5.33 -3.76
N LEU A 50 21.38 5.12 -2.92
CA LEU A 50 19.99 4.95 -3.33
C LEU A 50 19.19 6.26 -3.29
N SER A 51 19.85 7.41 -3.13
CA SER A 51 19.17 8.70 -3.06
C SER A 51 18.26 8.94 -4.26
N GLY A 52 17.03 9.37 -3.98
CA GLY A 52 15.98 9.58 -4.99
C GLY A 52 15.15 8.35 -5.31
N GLN A 53 15.56 7.15 -4.87
CA GLN A 53 14.74 5.95 -5.02
C GLN A 53 13.61 5.93 -3.99
N GLU A 54 12.46 5.41 -4.43
CA GLU A 54 11.29 5.21 -3.61
C GLU A 54 10.57 3.92 -3.98
N TRP A 55 10.05 3.22 -2.97
CA TRP A 55 9.28 2.00 -3.17
C TRP A 55 8.30 1.77 -2.03
N CYS A 56 7.37 0.85 -2.25
CA CYS A 56 6.47 0.36 -1.23
C CYS A 56 6.77 -1.09 -0.88
N GLN A 57 6.58 -1.43 0.40
CA GLN A 57 6.68 -2.79 0.90
C GLN A 57 5.38 -3.18 1.57
N LEU A 58 5.01 -4.46 1.46
CA LEU A 58 3.85 -5.04 2.12
C LEU A 58 4.33 -6.09 3.10
N THR A 59 3.96 -5.91 4.36
CA THR A 59 4.26 -6.85 5.45
C THR A 59 2.98 -7.18 6.21
N TRP A 60 2.92 -8.32 6.89
CA TRP A 60 1.84 -8.61 7.83
C TRP A 60 2.25 -8.14 9.21
N ILE A 61 1.35 -7.40 9.87
CA ILE A 61 1.54 -6.97 11.27
C ILE A 61 0.34 -7.39 12.09
N SER A 62 0.56 -7.56 13.39
CA SER A 62 -0.54 -7.87 14.31
C SER A 62 -1.61 -6.79 14.26
N GLY A 63 -2.86 -7.20 14.02
CA GLY A 63 -4.00 -6.29 14.04
C GLY A 63 -4.17 -5.59 15.39
N ALA A 64 -3.70 -6.19 16.49
CA ALA A 64 -3.73 -5.55 17.81
C ALA A 64 -2.82 -4.29 17.89
N GLN A 65 -1.77 -4.23 17.07
CA GLN A 65 -0.84 -3.09 17.01
C GLN A 65 -1.22 -2.08 15.92
N ALA A 66 -2.08 -2.48 14.98
CA ALA A 66 -2.53 -1.64 13.88
C ALA A 66 -3.72 -0.77 14.29
N ALA A 67 -3.43 0.46 14.74
CA ALA A 67 -4.43 1.45 15.12
C ALA A 67 -5.48 1.65 14.00
N THR A 68 -6.77 1.56 14.36
CA THR A 68 -7.88 1.50 13.40
C THR A 68 -8.01 2.76 12.56
N GLU A 69 -7.62 3.93 13.08
CA GLU A 69 -7.66 5.19 12.33
C GLU A 69 -6.66 5.26 11.17
N ASN A 70 -5.68 4.38 11.15
CA ASN A 70 -4.66 4.27 10.10
C ASN A 70 -4.96 3.10 9.15
N ARG A 71 -6.10 2.44 9.30
CA ARG A 71 -6.56 1.40 8.38
C ARG A 71 -7.38 2.02 7.27
N HIS A 72 -7.12 1.57 6.06
CA HIS A 72 -7.74 2.07 4.86
C HIS A 72 -8.26 0.92 4.03
N GLN A 73 -9.48 1.09 3.53
CA GLN A 73 -10.06 0.16 2.56
C GLN A 73 -9.50 0.46 1.17
N ILE A 74 -8.78 -0.49 0.58
CA ILE A 74 -8.28 -0.41 -0.81
C ILE A 74 -8.88 -1.58 -1.58
N GLY A 75 -9.86 -1.29 -2.44
CA GLY A 75 -10.71 -2.34 -3.02
C GLY A 75 -11.41 -3.16 -1.93
N GLY A 76 -11.27 -4.49 -1.99
CA GLY A 76 -11.81 -5.43 -0.99
C GLY A 76 -10.94 -5.63 0.25
N THR A 77 -9.72 -5.09 0.28
CA THR A 77 -8.73 -5.39 1.33
C THR A 77 -8.53 -4.23 2.31
N GLU A 78 -8.55 -4.55 3.61
CA GLU A 78 -8.13 -3.61 4.66
C GLU A 78 -6.60 -3.57 4.74
N VAL A 79 -6.03 -2.38 4.64
CA VAL A 79 -4.58 -2.15 4.69
C VAL A 79 -4.27 -1.09 5.74
N TYR A 80 -3.39 -1.41 6.66
CA TYR A 80 -2.83 -0.44 7.59
C TYR A 80 -1.74 0.38 6.88
N ILE A 81 -1.81 1.70 6.98
CA ILE A 81 -0.81 2.62 6.42
C ILE A 81 -0.50 3.67 7.47
N HIS A 82 0.75 3.70 7.95
CA HIS A 82 1.13 4.67 8.96
C HIS A 82 0.95 6.11 8.44
N LYS A 83 0.58 7.05 9.33
CA LYS A 83 0.30 8.46 8.97
C LYS A 83 1.46 9.12 8.20
N GLN A 84 2.69 8.75 8.52
CA GLN A 84 3.88 9.26 7.82
C GLN A 84 3.98 8.75 6.37
N ALA A 85 3.70 7.46 6.14
CA ALA A 85 3.66 6.88 4.80
C ALA A 85 2.56 7.52 3.96
N ILE A 86 1.36 7.71 4.54
CA ILE A 86 0.26 8.44 3.88
C ILE A 86 0.68 9.85 3.45
N ARG A 87 1.41 10.59 4.30
CA ARG A 87 1.89 11.93 3.95
C ARG A 87 2.87 11.89 2.77
N GLY A 88 3.78 10.91 2.75
CA GLY A 88 4.72 10.72 1.65
C GLY A 88 4.04 10.32 0.33
N LEU A 89 2.96 9.54 0.43
CA LEU A 89 2.17 9.06 -0.69
C LEU A 89 1.05 10.01 -1.15
N LYS A 90 0.91 11.18 -0.51
CA LYS A 90 -0.15 12.13 -0.86
C LYS A 90 0.02 12.60 -2.31
N ASN A 91 -1.04 12.48 -3.10
CA ASN A 91 -1.05 12.76 -4.55
C ASN A 91 -0.10 11.87 -5.36
N ARG A 92 0.36 10.74 -4.82
CA ARG A 92 1.11 9.72 -5.56
C ARG A 92 0.19 8.60 -6.00
N LEU A 93 0.49 7.99 -7.13
CA LEU A 93 -0.17 6.82 -7.66
C LEU A 93 0.59 5.56 -7.25
N LEU A 94 -0.09 4.65 -6.55
CA LEU A 94 0.34 3.27 -6.38
C LEU A 94 -0.22 2.39 -7.50
N HIS A 95 0.69 1.69 -8.17
CA HIS A 95 0.34 0.82 -9.28
C HIS A 95 1.11 -0.49 -9.18
N PHE A 96 0.44 -1.59 -9.54
CA PHE A 96 1.12 -2.87 -9.74
C PHE A 96 1.38 -3.05 -11.23
N ASP A 97 2.64 -3.15 -11.63
CA ASP A 97 3.04 -3.25 -13.05
C ASP A 97 3.05 -4.70 -13.58
N GLY A 98 2.61 -5.66 -12.76
CA GLY A 98 2.66 -7.10 -13.05
C GLY A 98 3.76 -7.83 -12.28
N THR A 99 4.78 -7.11 -11.81
CA THR A 99 5.88 -7.67 -10.99
C THR A 99 6.00 -6.97 -9.64
N ASN A 100 5.94 -5.64 -9.63
CA ASN A 100 6.22 -4.82 -8.46
C ASN A 100 5.15 -3.76 -8.23
N VAL A 101 5.03 -3.35 -6.97
CA VAL A 101 4.30 -2.12 -6.60
C VAL A 101 5.21 -0.93 -6.84
N VAL A 102 4.82 -0.07 -7.77
CA VAL A 102 5.56 1.14 -8.14
C VAL A 102 4.82 2.39 -7.69
N VAL A 103 5.59 3.39 -7.26
CA VAL A 103 5.10 4.73 -6.90
C VAL A 103 5.31 5.65 -8.09
N LYS A 104 4.24 6.28 -8.56
CA LYS A 104 4.25 7.23 -9.69
C LYS A 104 3.84 8.62 -9.22
N GLN A 105 4.42 9.65 -9.83
CA GLN A 105 4.09 11.05 -9.59
C GLN A 105 2.85 11.50 -10.35
#